data_AF-I2CQ23-F1
#
_entry.id   AF-I2CQ23-F1
#
_cell.length_a   1.000
_cell.length_b   1.000
_cell.length_c   1.000
_cell.angle_alpha   90.00
_cell.angle_beta   90.00
_cell.angle_gamma   90.00
#
_symmetry.space_group_name_H-M   'P 1'
#
loop_
_entity.id
_entity.type
_entity.pdbx_description
1 polymer ?
#
loop_
_entity_poly.entity_id
_entity_poly.type
_entity_poly.pdbx_seq_one_letter_code
_entity_poly.pdbx_strand_id
1 'polypeptide(L)'
;MSLREKSREEAQQALCAFPGVGRKVADCVALFSLDQHGAIPVDVHVWRIACRDYSPVLKEHKSLTPAVYEAVGDIFRNKFGSHAGWAHSLLFAAELPDYRARLPLFLQNEMLAFKKEEGIEKALKREAQKAKRKEKAEKGEEERATVIIEKTTEETIKDE
;
A
#
# COMPACT_ATOMS: atom_id res chain seq x y z
N MET A 1 12.18 -5.51 -32.83
CA MET A 1 11.36 -4.34 -32.43
C MET A 1 11.83 -3.88 -31.07
N SER A 2 12.04 -2.59 -30.89
CA SER A 2 12.53 -2.02 -29.64
C SER A 2 11.39 -1.94 -28.61
N LEU A 3 11.69 -2.05 -27.31
CA LEU A 3 10.69 -1.78 -26.27
C LEU A 3 10.29 -0.29 -26.20
N ARG A 4 11.09 0.61 -26.80
CA ARG A 4 10.75 2.04 -26.92
C ARG A 4 9.54 2.30 -27.82
N GLU A 5 9.29 1.42 -28.78
CA GLU A 5 8.22 1.56 -29.79
C GLU A 5 6.91 0.89 -29.33
N LYS A 6 6.91 0.25 -28.16
CA LYS A 6 5.75 -0.47 -27.62
C LYS A 6 4.90 0.41 -26.71
N SER A 7 3.69 -0.05 -26.41
CA SER A 7 2.88 0.57 -25.37
C SER A 7 3.55 0.41 -24.00
N ARG A 8 3.19 1.29 -23.05
CA ARG A 8 3.66 1.21 -21.66
C ARG A 8 3.38 -0.17 -21.05
N GLU A 9 2.18 -0.69 -21.27
CA GLU A 9 1.71 -1.96 -20.74
C GLU A 9 2.54 -3.12 -21.31
N GLU A 10 2.79 -3.11 -22.61
CA GLU A 10 3.61 -4.11 -23.29
C GLU A 10 5.08 -4.05 -22.83
N ALA A 11 5.63 -2.84 -22.66
CA ALA A 11 6.98 -2.64 -22.15
C ALA A 11 7.09 -3.15 -20.70
N GLN A 12 6.14 -2.81 -19.83
CA GLN A 12 6.11 -3.29 -18.44
C GLN A 12 6.01 -4.81 -18.40
N GLN A 13 5.13 -5.42 -19.21
CA GLN A 13 4.94 -6.87 -19.25
C GLN A 13 6.21 -7.59 -19.75
N ALA A 14 6.85 -7.07 -20.79
CA ALA A 14 8.10 -7.63 -21.30
C ALA A 14 9.23 -7.57 -20.26
N LEU A 15 9.34 -6.47 -19.51
CA LEU A 15 10.33 -6.32 -18.45
C LEU A 15 10.03 -7.23 -17.25
N CYS A 16 8.76 -7.40 -16.89
CA CYS A 16 8.36 -8.30 -15.80
C CYS A 16 8.61 -9.79 -16.08
N ALA A 17 8.96 -10.18 -17.31
CA ALA A 17 9.37 -11.54 -17.62
C ALA A 17 10.76 -11.90 -17.05
N PHE A 18 11.58 -10.91 -16.68
CA PHE A 18 12.90 -11.14 -16.11
C PHE A 18 12.81 -11.49 -14.61
N PRO A 19 13.56 -12.50 -14.12
CA PRO A 19 13.59 -12.85 -12.71
C PRO A 19 13.97 -11.66 -11.84
N GLY A 20 13.17 -11.39 -10.80
CA GLY A 20 13.38 -10.27 -9.88
C GLY A 20 12.84 -8.91 -10.37
N VAL A 21 12.26 -8.82 -11.57
CA VAL A 21 11.67 -7.58 -12.09
C VAL A 21 10.16 -7.56 -11.83
N GLY A 22 9.75 -6.83 -10.79
CA GLY A 22 8.34 -6.50 -10.54
C GLY A 22 7.88 -5.24 -11.28
N ARG A 23 6.57 -4.93 -11.23
CA ARG A 23 5.94 -3.78 -11.92
C ARG A 23 6.65 -2.45 -11.65
N LYS A 24 6.99 -2.19 -10.38
CA LYS A 24 7.74 -1.00 -9.98
C LYS A 24 9.10 -0.89 -10.68
N VAL A 25 9.85 -1.99 -10.72
CA VAL A 25 11.18 -2.00 -11.35
C VAL A 25 11.04 -1.86 -12.86
N ALA A 26 10.08 -2.57 -13.47
CA ALA A 26 9.76 -2.45 -14.88
C ALA A 26 9.40 -0.99 -15.26
N ASP A 27 8.56 -0.31 -14.47
CA ASP A 27 8.21 1.08 -14.71
C ASP A 27 9.38 2.05 -14.48
N CYS A 28 10.29 1.78 -13.52
CA CYS A 28 11.52 2.57 -13.40
C CYS A 28 12.34 2.51 -14.69
N VAL A 29 12.54 1.30 -15.23
CA VAL A 29 13.29 1.10 -16.48
C VAL A 29 12.54 1.75 -17.66
N ALA A 30 11.23 1.57 -17.72
CA ALA A 30 10.40 2.15 -18.78
C ALA A 30 10.49 3.69 -18.79
N LEU A 31 10.33 4.33 -17.62
CA LEU A 31 10.37 5.78 -17.47
C LEU A 31 11.75 6.36 -17.80
N PHE A 32 12.82 5.80 -17.23
CA PHE A 32 14.15 6.40 -17.30
C PHE A 32 14.97 5.96 -18.51
N SER A 33 14.59 4.87 -19.18
CA SER A 33 15.42 4.26 -20.23
C SER A 33 14.67 3.89 -21.51
N LEU A 34 13.33 3.95 -21.56
CA LEU A 34 12.56 3.52 -22.73
C LEU A 34 11.59 4.58 -23.28
N ASP A 35 11.78 5.85 -22.92
CA ASP A 35 10.94 6.99 -23.34
C ASP A 35 9.45 6.87 -22.97
N GLN A 36 9.12 6.01 -22.00
CA GLN A 36 7.75 5.82 -21.52
C GLN A 36 7.41 6.87 -20.46
N HIS A 37 7.22 8.13 -20.88
CA HIS A 37 7.02 9.28 -19.98
C HIS A 37 5.75 9.18 -19.11
N GLY A 38 4.80 8.30 -19.46
CA GLY A 38 3.60 7.99 -18.66
C GLY A 38 3.75 6.81 -17.69
N ALA A 39 4.92 6.14 -17.65
CA ALA A 39 5.19 5.08 -16.68
C ALA A 39 5.40 5.67 -15.27
N ILE A 40 4.70 5.12 -14.29
CA ILE A 40 4.73 5.59 -12.89
C ILE A 40 5.24 4.45 -11.99
N PRO A 41 6.49 4.50 -11.52
CA PRO A 41 7.02 3.48 -10.61
C PRO A 41 6.37 3.54 -9.21
N VAL A 42 5.24 2.87 -9.01
CA VAL A 42 4.50 2.95 -7.74
C VAL A 42 5.13 2.04 -6.68
N ASP A 43 5.64 2.65 -5.61
CA ASP A 43 6.01 1.96 -4.38
C ASP A 43 5.14 2.43 -3.20
N VAL A 44 5.51 2.03 -1.98
CA VAL A 44 4.78 2.44 -0.76
C VAL A 44 4.82 3.94 -0.49
N HIS A 45 5.87 4.65 -0.92
CA HIS A 45 6.00 6.10 -0.76
C HIS A 45 5.15 6.84 -1.79
N VAL A 46 5.16 6.39 -3.03
CA VAL A 46 4.34 6.94 -4.11
C VAL A 46 2.86 6.71 -3.84
N TRP A 47 2.50 5.52 -3.37
CA TRP A 47 1.14 5.24 -2.92
C TRP A 47 0.75 6.15 -1.75
N ARG A 48 1.65 6.43 -0.80
CA ARG A 48 1.39 7.37 0.29
C ARG A 48 1.16 8.81 -0.21
N ILE A 49 1.96 9.28 -1.18
CA ILE A 49 1.73 10.57 -1.85
C ILE A 49 0.33 10.59 -2.47
N ALA A 50 -0.04 9.53 -3.21
CA ALA A 50 -1.36 9.39 -3.82
C ALA A 50 -2.50 9.50 -2.79
N CYS A 51 -2.36 8.80 -1.65
CA CYS A 51 -3.32 8.83 -0.54
C CYS A 51 -3.42 10.20 0.14
N ARG A 52 -2.32 10.94 0.27
CA ARG A 52 -2.29 12.25 0.95
C ARG A 52 -2.85 13.35 0.06
N ASP A 53 -2.38 13.42 -1.18
CA ASP A 53 -2.48 14.63 -2.00
C ASP A 53 -3.61 14.55 -3.03
N TYR A 54 -4.10 13.36 -3.36
CA TYR A 54 -5.01 13.18 -4.49
C TYR A 54 -6.25 12.34 -4.17
N SER A 55 -6.09 11.21 -3.48
CA SER A 55 -7.19 10.26 -3.30
C SER A 55 -7.11 9.52 -1.96
N PRO A 56 -7.69 10.08 -0.88
CA PRO A 56 -7.71 9.45 0.45
C PRO A 56 -8.38 8.08 0.49
N VAL A 57 -9.32 7.79 -0.43
CA VAL A 57 -10.00 6.48 -0.52
C VAL A 57 -9.01 5.33 -0.78
N LEU A 58 -7.85 5.61 -1.37
CA LEU A 58 -6.81 4.60 -1.57
C LEU A 58 -6.27 4.02 -0.25
N LYS A 59 -6.46 4.71 0.89
CA LYS A 59 -6.09 4.21 2.23
C LYS A 59 -6.93 3.01 2.69
N GLU A 60 -8.09 2.78 2.07
CA GLU A 60 -8.96 1.65 2.40
C GLU A 60 -8.36 0.32 1.94
N HIS A 61 -7.49 0.35 0.92
CA HIS A 61 -6.78 -0.83 0.45
C HIS A 61 -5.66 -1.24 1.41
N LYS A 62 -5.57 -2.55 1.68
CA LYS A 62 -4.60 -3.12 2.63
C LYS A 62 -3.21 -3.35 2.01
N SER A 63 -3.12 -3.40 0.70
CA SER A 63 -1.88 -3.68 -0.03
C SER A 63 -1.91 -3.10 -1.44
N LEU A 64 -0.71 -2.93 -2.01
CA LEU A 64 -0.53 -2.47 -3.37
C LEU A 64 -0.72 -3.64 -4.35
N THR A 65 -1.98 -4.02 -4.58
CA THR A 65 -2.34 -5.02 -5.59
C THR A 65 -2.12 -4.47 -7.00
N PRO A 66 -2.09 -5.30 -8.06
CA PRO A 66 -1.99 -4.81 -9.43
C PRO A 66 -3.05 -3.77 -9.81
N ALA A 67 -4.28 -3.93 -9.31
CA ALA A 67 -5.36 -2.98 -9.56
C ALA A 67 -5.13 -1.64 -8.84
N VAL A 68 -4.68 -1.67 -7.59
CA VAL A 68 -4.35 -0.45 -6.83
C VAL A 68 -3.13 0.24 -7.43
N TYR A 69 -2.13 -0.53 -7.87
CA TYR A 69 -0.95 -0.02 -8.56
C TYR A 69 -1.35 0.78 -9.82
N GLU A 70 -2.22 0.19 -10.64
CA GLU A 70 -2.70 0.84 -11.87
C GLU A 70 -3.55 2.08 -11.56
N ALA A 71 -4.45 1.99 -10.58
CA ALA A 71 -5.27 3.13 -10.14
C ALA A 71 -4.42 4.31 -9.63
N VAL A 72 -3.35 4.03 -8.88
CA VAL A 72 -2.38 5.06 -8.46
C VAL A 72 -1.71 5.67 -9.69
N GLY A 73 -1.22 4.84 -10.62
CA GLY A 73 -0.63 5.32 -11.88
C GLY A 73 -1.58 6.23 -12.68
N ASP A 74 -2.86 5.86 -12.75
CA ASP A 74 -3.88 6.63 -13.46
C ASP A 74 -4.17 7.97 -12.82
N ILE A 75 -4.14 8.07 -11.49
CA ILE A 75 -4.26 9.37 -10.80
C ILE A 75 -3.17 10.33 -11.28
N PHE A 76 -1.91 9.87 -11.35
CA PHE A 76 -0.81 10.71 -11.84
C PHE A 76 -0.96 11.03 -13.34
N ARG A 77 -1.28 10.04 -14.18
CA ARG A 77 -1.48 10.25 -15.62
C ARG A 77 -2.62 11.22 -15.93
N ASN A 78 -3.76 11.07 -15.26
CA ASN A 78 -4.91 11.95 -15.43
C ASN A 78 -4.61 13.38 -14.96
N LYS A 79 -3.75 13.54 -13.95
CA LYS A 79 -3.37 14.85 -13.40
C LYS A 79 -2.30 15.57 -14.21
N PHE A 80 -1.28 14.85 -14.67
CA PHE A 80 -0.05 15.41 -15.23
C PHE A 80 0.15 15.14 -16.73
N GLY A 81 -0.74 14.35 -17.34
CA GLY A 81 -0.75 14.09 -18.77
C GLY A 81 0.47 13.31 -19.25
N SER A 82 1.01 13.70 -20.41
CA SER A 82 2.04 12.94 -21.13
C SER A 82 3.37 12.79 -20.39
N HIS A 83 3.66 13.66 -19.42
CA HIS A 83 4.91 13.65 -18.66
C HIS A 83 4.70 13.28 -17.18
N ALA A 84 3.63 12.52 -16.88
CA ALA A 84 3.28 12.17 -15.52
C ALA A 84 4.39 11.44 -14.76
N GLY A 85 5.21 10.63 -15.41
CA GLY A 85 6.36 9.97 -14.79
C GLY A 85 7.42 10.96 -14.28
N TRP A 86 7.68 12.03 -15.04
CA TRP A 86 8.59 13.11 -14.62
C TRP A 86 8.02 13.93 -13.46
N ALA A 87 6.73 14.27 -13.51
CA ALA A 87 6.07 14.96 -12.40
C ALA A 87 6.09 14.13 -11.12
N HIS A 88 5.80 12.83 -11.24
CA HIS A 88 5.93 11.87 -10.16
C HIS A 88 7.35 11.86 -9.55
N SER A 89 8.41 11.88 -10.38
CA SER A 89 9.79 11.90 -9.89
C SER A 89 10.10 13.14 -9.05
N LEU A 90 9.54 14.30 -9.38
CA LEU A 90 9.68 15.52 -8.58
C LEU A 90 8.96 15.41 -7.23
N LEU A 91 7.73 14.87 -7.23
CA LEU A 91 6.97 14.66 -6.00
C LEU A 91 7.67 13.66 -5.07
N PHE A 92 8.23 12.59 -5.64
CA PHE A 92 9.05 11.65 -4.88
C PHE A 92 10.30 12.32 -4.31
N ALA A 93 11.02 13.11 -5.12
CA ALA A 93 12.20 13.83 -4.65
C ALA A 93 11.86 14.77 -3.48
N ALA A 94 10.70 15.44 -3.52
CA ALA A 94 10.22 16.31 -2.44
C ALA A 94 9.99 15.59 -1.11
N GLU A 95 9.78 14.26 -1.10
CA GLU A 95 9.67 13.46 0.12
C GLU A 95 11.02 13.18 0.81
N LEU A 96 12.14 13.31 0.09
CA LEU A 96 13.46 13.02 0.64
C LEU A 96 13.89 14.11 1.65
N PRO A 97 14.62 13.76 2.73
CA PRO A 97 14.95 14.70 3.80
C PRO A 97 15.61 16.00 3.33
N ASP A 98 16.58 15.89 2.41
CA ASP A 98 17.36 17.03 1.91
C ASP A 98 16.52 18.03 1.12
N TYR A 99 15.50 17.55 0.41
CA TYR A 99 14.58 18.39 -0.36
C TYR A 99 13.43 18.88 0.50
N ARG A 100 12.93 18.05 1.42
CA ARG A 100 11.84 18.41 2.33
C ARG A 100 12.19 19.63 3.19
N ALA A 101 13.42 19.72 3.67
CA ALA A 101 13.91 20.87 4.44
C ALA A 101 13.90 22.18 3.63
N ARG A 102 13.88 22.10 2.30
CA ARG A 102 13.88 23.25 1.37
C ARG A 102 12.48 23.63 0.89
N LEU A 103 11.45 22.83 1.20
CA LEU A 103 10.07 23.15 0.82
C LEU A 103 9.54 24.35 1.62
N PRO A 104 8.56 25.10 1.11
CA PRO A 104 7.83 26.08 1.90
C PRO A 104 7.30 25.50 3.22
N LEU A 105 7.34 26.28 4.31
CA LEU A 105 6.96 25.84 5.65
C LEU A 105 5.54 25.26 5.71
N PHE A 106 4.59 25.82 4.95
CA PHE A 106 3.22 25.30 4.93
C PHE A 106 3.16 23.86 4.42
N LEU A 107 3.90 23.53 3.34
CA LEU A 107 3.99 22.15 2.84
C LEU A 107 4.68 21.24 3.85
N GLN A 108 5.77 21.71 4.48
CA GLN A 108 6.45 20.91 5.51
C GLN A 108 5.48 20.54 6.65
N ASN A 109 4.68 21.50 7.10
CA ASN A 109 3.69 21.33 8.17
C ASN A 109 2.57 20.37 7.76
N GLU A 110 2.01 20.51 6.55
CA GLU A 110 1.00 19.59 6.01
C GLU A 110 1.52 18.15 5.95
N MET A 111 2.73 17.97 5.41
CA MET A 111 3.36 16.66 5.33
C MET A 111 3.68 16.07 6.71
N LEU A 112 3.94 16.90 7.74
CA LEU A 112 4.19 16.46 9.12
C LEU A 112 2.89 16.07 9.82
N ALA A 113 1.83 16.87 9.65
CA ALA A 113 0.50 16.60 10.16
C ALA A 113 -0.01 15.24 9.65
N PHE A 114 0.09 15.00 8.34
CA PHE A 114 -0.30 13.73 7.74
C PHE A 114 0.48 12.54 8.32
N LYS A 115 1.81 12.67 8.51
CA LYS A 115 2.64 11.62 9.11
C LYS A 115 2.21 11.31 10.55
N LYS A 116 1.83 12.34 11.31
CA LYS A 116 1.33 12.20 12.68
C LYS A 116 -0.02 11.48 12.70
N GLU A 117 -0.94 11.86 11.82
CA GLU A 117 -2.25 11.22 11.66
C GLU A 117 -2.11 9.73 11.30
N GLU A 118 -1.27 9.39 10.33
CA GLU A 118 -0.98 7.98 9.99
C GLU A 118 -0.42 7.20 11.18
N GLY A 119 0.44 7.84 11.99
CA GLY A 119 1.02 7.24 13.19
C GLY A 119 -0.07 6.89 14.22
N ILE A 120 -0.98 7.83 14.46
CA ILE A 120 -2.14 7.65 15.37
C ILE A 120 -3.05 6.54 14.83
N GLU A 121 -3.40 6.58 13.55
CA GLU A 121 -4.27 5.58 12.92
C GLU A 121 -3.67 4.16 13.01
N LYS A 122 -2.35 4.02 12.76
CA LYS A 122 -1.64 2.74 12.90
C LYS A 122 -1.60 2.26 14.35
N ALA A 123 -1.46 3.16 15.32
CA ALA A 123 -1.50 2.81 16.74
C ALA A 123 -2.89 2.28 17.13
N LEU A 124 -3.95 3.01 16.79
CA LEU A 124 -5.34 2.60 17.05
C LEU A 124 -5.68 1.25 16.39
N LYS A 125 -5.26 1.03 15.13
CA LYS A 125 -5.46 -0.25 14.43
C LYS A 125 -4.73 -1.41 15.13
N ARG A 126 -3.51 -1.18 15.62
CA ARG A 126 -2.74 -2.19 16.37
C ARG A 126 -3.41 -2.53 17.71
N GLU A 127 -3.89 -1.53 18.44
CA GLU A 127 -4.62 -1.73 19.69
C GLU A 127 -5.91 -2.51 19.47
N ALA A 128 -6.71 -2.14 18.47
CA ALA A 128 -7.94 -2.85 18.12
C ALA A 128 -7.68 -4.30 17.69
N GLN A 129 -6.59 -4.55 16.96
CA GLN A 129 -6.21 -5.92 16.57
C GLN A 129 -5.76 -6.75 17.78
N LYS A 130 -5.09 -6.14 18.76
CA LYS A 130 -4.69 -6.80 20.01
C LYS A 130 -5.91 -7.16 20.86
N ALA A 131 -6.88 -6.25 21.00
CA ALA A 131 -8.14 -6.49 21.70
C ALA A 131 -8.93 -7.66 21.07
N LYS A 132 -9.12 -7.65 19.74
CA LYS A 132 -9.81 -8.74 19.02
C LYS A 132 -9.14 -10.10 19.19
N ARG A 133 -7.80 -10.14 19.25
CA ARG A 133 -7.05 -11.39 19.50
C ARG A 133 -7.25 -11.90 20.92
N LYS A 134 -7.31 -11.00 21.91
CA LYS A 134 -7.56 -11.35 23.31
C LYS A 134 -8.98 -11.90 23.50
N GLU A 135 -10.00 -11.22 22.97
CA GLU A 135 -11.40 -11.70 23.01
C GLU A 135 -11.55 -13.07 22.32
N LYS A 136 -10.87 -13.28 21.19
CA LYS A 136 -10.92 -14.57 20.48
C LYS A 136 -10.23 -15.69 21.27
N ALA A 137 -9.19 -15.38 22.04
CA ALA A 137 -8.53 -16.35 22.90
C ALA A 137 -9.41 -16.71 24.11
N GLU A 138 -10.01 -15.72 24.76
CA GLU A 138 -10.93 -15.91 25.90
C GLU A 138 -12.15 -16.74 25.49
N LYS A 139 -12.79 -16.43 24.35
CA LYS A 139 -13.91 -17.25 23.82
C LYS A 139 -13.52 -18.69 23.50
N GLY A 140 -12.31 -18.90 22.96
CA GLY A 140 -11.82 -20.24 22.65
C GLY A 140 -11.52 -21.07 23.91
N GLU A 141 -11.09 -20.43 25.00
CA GLU A 141 -10.92 -21.08 26.30
C GLU A 141 -12.27 -21.40 26.95
N GLU A 142 -13.23 -20.49 26.87
CA GLU A 142 -14.58 -20.66 27.42
C GLU A 142 -15.35 -21.78 26.68
N GLU A 143 -15.34 -21.80 25.34
CA GLU A 143 -15.92 -22.90 24.53
C GLU A 143 -15.27 -24.25 24.86
N ARG A 144 -13.95 -24.29 25.07
CA ARG A 144 -13.24 -25.52 25.41
C ARG A 144 -13.60 -26.01 26.81
N ALA A 145 -13.79 -25.09 27.77
CA ALA A 145 -14.25 -25.43 29.12
C ALA A 145 -15.69 -25.96 29.11
N THR A 146 -16.61 -25.35 28.37
CA THR A 146 -18.00 -25.83 28.24
C THR A 146 -18.06 -27.24 27.66
N VAL A 147 -17.29 -27.52 26.59
CA VAL A 147 -17.25 -28.86 25.97
C VAL A 147 -16.68 -29.93 26.92
N ILE A 148 -15.72 -29.57 27.78
CA ILE A 148 -15.20 -30.49 28.80
C ILE A 148 -16.27 -30.78 29.86
N ILE A 149 -17.02 -29.76 30.29
CA ILE A 149 -18.08 -29.92 31.28
C ILE A 149 -19.20 -30.82 30.73
N GLU A 150 -19.67 -30.58 29.49
CA GLU A 150 -20.72 -31.40 28.86
C GLU A 150 -20.33 -32.89 28.75
N LYS A 151 -19.09 -33.18 28.34
CA LYS A 151 -18.59 -34.57 28.25
C LYS A 151 -18.52 -35.25 29.62
N THR A 152 -18.09 -34.53 30.65
CA THR A 152 -18.03 -35.06 32.03
C THR A 152 -19.44 -35.34 32.57
N THR A 153 -20.44 -34.52 32.20
CA THR A 153 -21.83 -34.74 32.60
C THR A 153 -22.50 -35.92 31.87
N GLU A 154 -22.19 -36.17 30.60
CA GLU A 154 -22.73 -37.32 29.86
C GLU A 154 -22.13 -38.66 30.34
N GLU A 155 -20.87 -38.69 30.75
CA GLU A 155 -20.24 -39.88 31.33
C GLU A 155 -20.82 -40.23 32.71
N THR A 156 -21.23 -39.24 33.50
CA THR A 156 -21.79 -39.47 34.85
C THR A 156 -23.24 -39.99 34.84
N ILE A 157 -24.00 -39.80 33.74
CA ILE A 157 -25.42 -40.20 33.62
C ILE A 157 -25.57 -41.65 33.10
N LYS A 158 -24.51 -42.27 32.58
CA LYS A 158 -24.54 -43.65 32.05
C LYS A 158 -24.25 -44.75 33.09
N ASP A 159 -23.99 -44.38 34.33
CA ASP A 159 -23.65 -45.30 35.43
C ASP A 159 -24.81 -45.55 36.44
N GLU A 160 -26.03 -45.09 36.16
CA GLU A 160 -27.29 -45.51 36.84
C GLU A 160 -28.18 -46.36 35.92
#